data_AF-A0A2W4R4V2-F1
#
_entry.id   AF-A0A2W4R4V2-F1
#
_cell.length_a   1.000
_cell.length_b   1.000
_cell.length_c   1.000
_cell.angle_alpha   90.00
_cell.angle_beta   90.00
_cell.angle_gamma   90.00
#
_symmetry.space_group_name_H-M   'P 1'
#
loop_
_entity.id
_entity.type
_entity.pdbx_description
1 polymer ?
#
loop_
_entity_poly.entity_id
_entity_poly.type
_entity_poly.pdbx_seq_one_letter_code
_entity_poly.pdbx_strand_id
1 'polypeptide(L)'
;MVPRVRRHGRGAGIPRPPVFTRHGAGDCRNGGDARAGDAARTAWRGPAMNDRINIELHSHTLWSKDCLTQFKTILRLCDQRGIDRIAITDHNTAEGALELQRLAPERVIVGEEIMTTQGELLAYFVRETVPPGLTPLETIKRLRDQGAAISVSHPFDRFRKGAWEEADLLRIIEHVDAIEVFNARCMFPQDNAKALAFARRHGLRGTVGSDAHTSPEYGRALTRLKPFTDAESFIAALDDAEYVQRLSSVMVHVGSKAAKWAKKLGLRPRLWAGG
;
A
#
# COMPACT_ATOMS: atom_id res chain seq x y z
N MET A 1 -32.70 -0.48 62.64
CA MET A 1 -31.56 -1.39 62.85
C MET A 1 -31.22 -2.02 61.50
N VAL A 2 -30.02 -1.74 60.95
CA VAL A 2 -29.36 -2.39 59.78
C VAL A 2 -29.99 -2.15 58.36
N PRO A 3 -29.23 -1.92 57.26
CA PRO A 3 -28.02 -1.11 57.07
C PRO A 3 -28.00 -0.26 55.75
N ARG A 4 -27.07 0.71 55.68
CA ARG A 4 -26.65 1.41 54.45
C ARG A 4 -25.78 0.49 53.58
N VAL A 5 -26.12 0.33 52.29
CA VAL A 5 -25.25 -0.27 51.27
C VAL A 5 -24.54 0.83 50.48
N ARG A 6 -23.21 0.87 50.56
CA ARG A 6 -22.33 1.71 49.72
C ARG A 6 -22.23 1.09 48.32
N ARG A 7 -22.56 1.86 47.28
CA ARG A 7 -22.22 1.52 45.88
C ARG A 7 -20.88 2.19 45.53
N HIS A 8 -19.87 1.38 45.23
CA HIS A 8 -18.66 1.82 44.56
C HIS A 8 -18.92 1.93 43.05
N GLY A 9 -18.97 3.16 42.53
CA GLY A 9 -18.89 3.42 41.09
C GLY A 9 -17.43 3.47 40.67
N ARG A 10 -16.97 2.52 39.85
CA ARG A 10 -15.74 2.64 39.07
C ARG A 10 -16.11 3.33 37.76
N GLY A 11 -15.73 4.60 37.64
CA GLY A 11 -15.81 5.33 36.37
C GLY A 11 -14.77 4.80 35.40
N ALA A 12 -15.22 4.23 34.29
CA ALA A 12 -14.37 3.91 33.15
C ALA A 12 -13.92 5.22 32.48
N GLY A 13 -12.61 5.44 32.41
CA GLY A 13 -12.01 6.59 31.74
C GLY A 13 -12.20 6.50 30.22
N ILE A 14 -12.69 7.59 29.64
CA ILE A 14 -12.83 7.78 28.20
C ILE A 14 -11.44 8.01 27.60
N PRO A 15 -11.00 7.30 26.54
CA PRO A 15 -9.72 7.58 25.89
C PRO A 15 -9.79 8.90 25.11
N ARG A 16 -8.78 9.75 25.28
CA ARG A 16 -8.63 11.02 24.53
C ARG A 16 -8.22 10.74 23.06
N PRO A 17 -8.72 11.50 22.08
CA PRO A 17 -8.30 11.36 20.68
C PRO A 17 -6.89 11.92 20.44
N PRO A 18 -6.16 11.43 19.42
CA PRO A 18 -4.81 11.90 19.11
C PRO A 18 -4.82 13.32 18.55
N VAL A 19 -3.81 14.09 18.96
CA VAL A 19 -3.59 15.50 18.62
C VAL A 19 -3.09 15.62 17.18
N PHE A 20 -3.80 16.39 16.35
CA PHE A 20 -3.33 16.82 15.03
C PHE A 20 -2.32 17.97 15.19
N THR A 21 -1.05 17.74 14.84
CA THR A 21 -0.07 18.83 14.69
C THR A 21 -0.07 19.32 13.25
N ARG A 22 -0.53 20.56 13.05
CA ARG A 22 -0.28 21.34 11.83
C ARG A 22 1.11 21.97 11.94
N HIS A 23 2.04 21.62 11.05
CA HIS A 23 3.25 22.42 10.88
C HIS A 23 3.05 23.47 9.79
N GLY A 24 3.34 24.71 10.17
CA GLY A 24 3.17 25.92 9.38
C GLY A 24 4.19 26.05 8.26
N ALA A 25 3.80 26.82 7.26
CA ALA A 25 4.62 27.20 6.12
C ALA A 25 5.79 28.09 6.58
N GLY A 26 7.01 27.62 6.32
CA GLY A 26 8.24 28.41 6.41
C GLY A 26 8.65 28.88 5.02
N ASP A 27 8.81 30.19 4.90
CA ASP A 27 9.23 30.98 3.75
C ASP A 27 10.70 30.69 3.39
N CYS A 28 11.02 30.49 2.10
CA CYS A 28 12.40 30.31 1.61
C CYS A 28 12.66 31.26 0.44
N ARG A 29 13.52 32.26 0.65
CA ARG A 29 14.11 33.09 -0.40
C ARG A 29 15.57 32.69 -0.68
N ASN A 30 15.84 32.51 -1.97
CA ASN A 30 17.04 32.77 -2.78
C ASN A 30 18.46 32.42 -2.29
N GLY A 31 19.14 31.64 -3.16
CA GLY A 31 20.35 32.11 -3.87
C GLY A 31 21.65 31.35 -3.59
N GLY A 32 22.25 30.76 -4.63
CA GLY A 32 23.66 30.36 -4.62
C GLY A 32 24.03 29.23 -5.59
N ASP A 33 24.72 29.58 -6.67
CA ASP A 33 25.43 28.72 -7.62
C ASP A 33 26.33 27.66 -6.95
N ALA A 34 26.34 26.44 -7.49
CA ALA A 34 27.48 25.54 -7.38
C ALA A 34 27.48 24.52 -8.54
N ARG A 35 28.70 24.22 -8.99
CA ARG A 35 29.08 23.65 -10.28
C ARG A 35 28.86 22.14 -10.35
N ALA A 36 28.79 21.65 -11.59
CA ALA A 36 28.85 20.26 -11.97
C ALA A 36 30.12 19.56 -11.44
N GLY A 37 29.95 18.38 -10.84
CA GLY A 37 31.04 17.48 -10.46
C GLY A 37 30.52 16.25 -9.70
N ASP A 38 30.84 15.07 -10.22
CA ASP A 38 30.71 13.72 -9.64
C ASP A 38 29.33 13.23 -9.16
N ALA A 39 28.64 12.54 -10.06
CA ALA A 39 27.62 11.55 -9.74
C ALA A 39 28.26 10.30 -9.11
N ALA A 40 28.76 10.42 -7.89
CA ALA A 40 29.10 9.28 -7.06
C ALA A 40 27.79 8.55 -6.69
N ARG A 41 27.70 7.28 -7.10
CA ARG A 41 26.63 6.35 -6.75
C ARG A 41 26.50 6.31 -5.23
N THR A 42 25.49 6.99 -4.71
CA THR A 42 25.11 6.91 -3.30
C THR A 42 24.46 5.54 -3.12
N ALA A 43 25.27 4.56 -2.70
CA ALA A 43 24.76 3.28 -2.23
C ALA A 43 23.74 3.57 -1.12
N TRP A 44 22.54 2.99 -1.25
CA TRP A 44 21.51 3.06 -0.22
C TRP A 44 22.12 2.61 1.11
N ARG A 45 22.23 3.55 2.05
CA ARG A 45 22.60 3.25 3.43
C ARG A 45 21.29 2.93 4.12
N GLY A 46 21.07 1.66 4.42
CA GLY A 46 19.85 1.25 5.10
C GLY A 46 19.61 2.05 6.39
N PRO A 47 18.35 2.16 6.82
CA PRO A 47 17.99 2.93 8.01
C PRO A 47 18.58 2.32 9.28
N ALA A 48 18.97 3.17 10.25
CA ALA A 48 19.39 2.72 11.58
C ALA A 48 18.20 2.07 12.32
N MET A 49 18.44 1.05 13.15
CA MET A 49 17.39 0.21 13.74
C MET A 49 16.34 0.95 14.61
N ASN A 50 16.58 2.21 14.98
CA ASN A 50 15.62 3.06 15.72
C ASN A 50 14.86 4.07 14.83
N ASP A 51 15.18 4.18 13.55
CA ASP A 51 14.48 5.08 12.62
C ASP A 51 13.38 4.32 11.86
N ARG A 52 12.17 4.88 11.87
CA ARG A 52 11.07 4.38 11.04
C ARG A 52 11.39 4.61 9.58
N ILE A 53 10.95 3.68 8.73
CA ILE A 53 11.19 3.67 7.29
C ILE A 53 9.87 3.95 6.57
N ASN A 54 9.91 4.75 5.50
CA ASN A 54 8.76 5.08 4.67
C ASN A 54 8.53 4.02 3.60
N ILE A 55 7.33 3.44 3.56
CA ILE A 55 7.02 2.31 2.68
C ILE A 55 5.80 2.63 1.84
N GLU A 56 5.93 2.45 0.53
CA GLU A 56 4.81 2.40 -0.40
C GLU A 56 4.30 0.95 -0.48
N LEU A 57 3.02 0.71 -0.15
CA LEU A 57 2.46 -0.64 -0.06
C LEU A 57 1.50 -0.99 -1.20
N HIS A 58 1.29 -0.10 -2.16
CA HIS A 58 0.42 -0.38 -3.30
C HIS A 58 0.86 0.45 -4.52
N SER A 59 1.53 -0.19 -5.48
CA SER A 59 2.02 0.50 -6.67
C SER A 59 2.20 -0.44 -7.86
N HIS A 60 2.07 0.10 -9.06
CA HIS A 60 2.05 -0.67 -10.31
C HIS A 60 3.19 -0.24 -11.21
N THR A 61 3.53 -1.06 -12.19
CA THR A 61 4.62 -0.82 -13.15
C THR A 61 4.14 -1.05 -14.57
N LEU A 62 5.05 -0.95 -15.54
CA LEU A 62 4.77 -1.34 -16.91
C LEU A 62 4.34 -2.82 -17.09
N TRP A 63 4.37 -3.65 -16.06
CA TRP A 63 3.83 -5.02 -16.05
C TRP A 63 2.32 -5.08 -15.78
N SER A 64 1.73 -4.04 -15.19
CA SER A 64 0.28 -3.91 -15.07
C SER A 64 -0.34 -3.45 -16.38
N LYS A 65 -1.55 -3.96 -16.67
CA LYS A 65 -2.32 -3.63 -17.89
C LYS A 65 -2.59 -2.15 -18.12
N ASP A 66 -2.51 -1.33 -17.09
CA ASP A 66 -2.93 0.08 -17.05
C ASP A 66 -1.87 1.02 -16.45
N CYS A 67 -0.61 0.59 -16.39
CA CYS A 67 0.52 1.44 -16.04
C CYS A 67 1.61 1.36 -17.13
N LEU A 68 2.33 2.46 -17.33
CA LEU A 68 3.46 2.57 -18.27
C LEU A 68 4.77 2.98 -17.57
N THR A 69 4.73 3.12 -16.25
CA THR A 69 5.85 3.65 -15.46
C THR A 69 6.99 2.62 -15.44
N GLN A 70 8.16 3.07 -15.89
CA GLN A 70 9.35 2.24 -16.00
C GLN A 70 10.06 2.09 -14.65
N PHE A 71 10.69 0.95 -14.40
CA PHE A 71 11.48 0.68 -13.19
C PHE A 71 12.46 1.80 -12.83
N LYS A 72 13.24 2.30 -13.80
CA LYS A 72 14.16 3.43 -13.58
C LYS A 72 13.47 4.69 -13.05
N THR A 73 12.23 4.94 -13.51
CA THR A 73 11.44 6.09 -13.06
C THR A 73 10.95 5.84 -11.64
N ILE A 74 10.50 4.63 -11.32
CA ILE A 74 10.03 4.27 -9.97
C ILE A 74 11.16 4.45 -8.95
N LEU A 75 12.34 3.89 -9.21
CA LEU A 75 13.49 4.02 -8.31
C LEU A 75 13.89 5.49 -8.11
N ARG A 76 13.95 6.28 -9.19
CA ARG A 76 14.21 7.73 -9.09
C ARG A 76 13.14 8.44 -8.27
N LEU A 77 11.86 8.08 -8.42
CA LEU A 77 10.78 8.68 -7.63
C LEU A 77 10.88 8.30 -6.15
N CYS A 78 11.37 7.09 -5.84
CA CYS A 78 11.64 6.69 -4.47
C CYS A 78 12.69 7.60 -3.83
N ASP A 79 13.81 7.84 -4.53
CA ASP A 79 14.86 8.74 -4.04
C ASP A 79 14.34 10.18 -3.86
N GLN A 80 13.58 10.69 -4.84
CA GLN A 80 13.05 12.05 -4.81
C GLN A 80 11.99 12.30 -3.74
N ARG A 81 11.32 11.25 -3.26
CA ARG A 81 10.17 11.35 -2.35
C ARG A 81 10.41 10.71 -1.00
N GLY A 82 11.64 10.23 -0.74
CA GLY A 82 12.00 9.57 0.51
C GLY A 82 11.20 8.29 0.75
N ILE A 83 11.02 7.47 -0.29
CA ILE A 83 10.42 6.14 -0.18
C ILE A 83 11.56 5.14 0.02
N ASP A 84 11.67 4.59 1.23
CA ASP A 84 12.77 3.70 1.61
C ASP A 84 12.57 2.29 1.04
N ARG A 85 11.33 1.79 1.08
CA ARG A 85 10.91 0.51 0.48
C ARG A 85 9.62 0.66 -0.31
N ILE A 86 9.44 -0.15 -1.34
CA ILE A 86 8.25 -0.12 -2.21
C ILE A 86 7.79 -1.53 -2.54
N ALA A 87 6.51 -1.80 -2.29
CA ALA A 87 5.82 -2.97 -2.80
C ALA A 87 5.38 -2.70 -4.24
N ILE A 88 5.84 -3.55 -5.15
CA ILE A 88 5.31 -3.63 -6.50
C ILE A 88 4.21 -4.67 -6.50
N THR A 89 2.99 -4.25 -6.81
CA THR A 89 1.76 -5.04 -6.70
C THR A 89 1.05 -5.03 -8.05
N ASP A 90 1.76 -5.44 -9.10
CA ASP A 90 1.20 -5.47 -10.45
C ASP A 90 -0.04 -6.38 -10.51
N HIS A 91 -1.02 -6.01 -11.33
CA HIS A 91 -2.28 -6.74 -11.41
C HIS A 91 -2.04 -8.18 -11.88
N ASN A 92 -2.37 -9.17 -11.05
CA ASN A 92 -2.35 -10.61 -11.36
C ASN A 92 -0.99 -11.15 -11.84
N THR A 93 0.11 -10.48 -11.47
CA THR A 93 1.46 -10.99 -11.73
C THR A 93 2.46 -10.44 -10.71
N ALA A 94 3.33 -11.32 -10.21
CA ALA A 94 4.48 -10.95 -9.38
C ALA A 94 5.77 -10.73 -10.21
N GLU A 95 5.75 -11.02 -11.52
CA GLU A 95 6.96 -11.03 -12.36
C GLU A 95 7.67 -9.67 -12.40
N GLY A 96 6.91 -8.58 -12.55
CA GLY A 96 7.48 -7.23 -12.52
C GLY A 96 8.12 -6.88 -11.18
N ALA A 97 7.56 -7.39 -10.09
CA ALA A 97 8.08 -7.21 -8.75
C ALA A 97 9.37 -8.04 -8.53
N LEU A 98 9.38 -9.30 -8.97
CA LEU A 98 10.56 -10.18 -8.95
C LEU A 98 11.72 -9.61 -9.77
N GLU A 99 11.44 -9.10 -10.96
CA GLU A 99 12.45 -8.44 -11.80
C GLU A 99 13.02 -7.19 -11.15
N LEU A 100 12.15 -6.30 -10.64
CA LEU A 100 12.63 -5.07 -10.00
C LEU A 100 13.40 -5.36 -8.72
N GLN A 101 13.03 -6.39 -7.95
CA GLN A 101 13.78 -6.81 -6.77
C GLN A 101 15.20 -7.28 -7.12
N ARG A 102 15.39 -8.01 -8.23
CA ARG A 102 16.76 -8.37 -8.67
C ARG A 102 17.64 -7.14 -8.93
N LEU A 103 17.05 -6.04 -9.37
CA LEU A 103 17.75 -4.78 -9.62
C LEU A 103 17.96 -3.94 -8.35
N ALA A 104 17.08 -4.05 -7.36
CA ALA A 104 17.07 -3.26 -6.14
C ALA A 104 16.58 -4.07 -4.92
N PRO A 105 17.35 -5.09 -4.46
CA PRO A 105 16.87 -6.10 -3.50
C PRO A 105 16.48 -5.52 -2.14
N GLU A 106 17.25 -4.56 -1.64
CA GLU A 106 16.97 -3.90 -0.36
C GLU A 106 15.74 -2.99 -0.39
N ARG A 107 15.32 -2.57 -1.59
CA ARG A 107 14.25 -1.58 -1.76
C ARG A 107 12.89 -2.22 -2.04
N VAL A 108 12.88 -3.28 -2.83
CA VAL A 108 11.66 -3.81 -3.41
C VAL A 108 11.11 -4.93 -2.55
N ILE A 109 9.83 -4.80 -2.21
CA ILE A 109 9.03 -5.87 -1.64
C ILE A 109 8.30 -6.51 -2.81
N VAL A 110 8.51 -7.81 -3.04
CA VAL A 110 7.80 -8.54 -4.10
C VAL A 110 6.36 -8.69 -3.68
N GLY A 111 5.45 -8.12 -4.47
CA GLY A 111 4.03 -8.21 -4.21
C GLY A 111 3.23 -8.48 -5.48
N GLU A 112 1.92 -8.56 -5.29
CA GLU A 112 0.96 -8.79 -6.36
C GLU A 112 -0.38 -8.19 -5.91
N GLU A 113 -1.14 -7.61 -6.84
CA GLU A 113 -2.57 -7.34 -6.62
C GLU A 113 -3.40 -8.38 -7.38
N ILE A 114 -3.97 -9.33 -6.64
CA ILE A 114 -4.66 -10.50 -7.19
C ILE A 114 -6.16 -10.22 -7.26
N MET A 115 -6.72 -10.25 -8.47
CA MET A 115 -8.15 -10.28 -8.69
C MET A 115 -8.70 -11.68 -8.36
N THR A 116 -9.54 -11.77 -7.35
CA THR A 116 -10.29 -12.99 -7.00
C THR A 116 -11.69 -12.95 -7.65
N THR A 117 -12.52 -13.95 -7.35
CA THR A 117 -13.94 -13.96 -7.74
C THR A 117 -14.81 -12.93 -7.02
N GLN A 118 -14.35 -12.33 -5.90
CA GLN A 118 -15.18 -11.44 -5.05
C GLN A 118 -14.54 -10.07 -4.77
N GLY A 119 -13.23 -9.94 -4.93
CA GLY A 119 -12.51 -8.68 -4.75
C GLY A 119 -11.01 -8.82 -4.92
N GLU A 120 -10.26 -7.75 -4.70
CA GLU A 120 -8.80 -7.76 -4.86
C GLU A 120 -8.08 -7.95 -3.51
N LEU A 121 -7.00 -8.74 -3.55
CA LEU A 121 -6.08 -8.94 -2.44
C LEU A 121 -4.70 -8.38 -2.82
N LEU A 122 -4.08 -7.65 -1.91
CA LEU A 122 -2.67 -7.29 -1.97
C LEU A 122 -1.88 -8.36 -1.22
N ALA A 123 -0.83 -8.84 -1.85
CA ALA A 123 0.12 -9.75 -1.23
C ALA A 123 1.52 -9.14 -1.23
N TYR A 124 2.28 -9.45 -0.18
CA TYR A 124 3.66 -9.00 0.01
C TYR A 124 4.55 -10.20 0.34
N PHE A 125 5.81 -10.13 -0.06
CA PHE A 125 6.78 -11.24 0.04
C PHE A 125 6.35 -12.47 -0.75
N VAL A 126 5.72 -12.25 -1.90
CA VAL A 126 5.32 -13.29 -2.85
C VAL A 126 6.58 -13.89 -3.48
N ARG A 127 6.59 -15.21 -3.68
CA ARG A 127 7.69 -15.96 -4.31
C ARG A 127 7.40 -16.27 -5.79
N GLU A 128 6.13 -16.46 -6.13
CA GLU A 128 5.66 -16.72 -7.48
C GLU A 128 4.23 -16.18 -7.70
N THR A 129 3.91 -15.84 -8.95
CA THR A 129 2.60 -15.32 -9.36
C THR A 129 1.46 -16.26 -8.93
N VAL A 130 0.41 -15.73 -8.31
CA VAL A 130 -0.81 -16.48 -8.01
C VAL A 130 -1.80 -16.35 -9.17
N PRO A 131 -2.40 -17.47 -9.66
CA PRO A 131 -3.37 -17.39 -10.73
C PRO A 131 -4.58 -16.49 -10.37
N PRO A 132 -5.01 -15.59 -11.25
CA PRO A 132 -6.19 -14.77 -11.01
C PRO A 132 -7.50 -15.56 -11.16
N GLY A 133 -8.58 -15.02 -10.60
CA GLY A 133 -9.93 -15.58 -10.73
C GLY A 133 -10.21 -16.79 -9.83
N LEU A 134 -9.34 -17.06 -8.85
CA LEU A 134 -9.61 -18.04 -7.80
C LEU A 134 -10.60 -17.49 -6.76
N THR A 135 -11.13 -18.36 -5.91
CA THR A 135 -11.89 -17.91 -4.73
C THR A 135 -10.94 -17.23 -3.75
N PRO A 136 -11.42 -16.24 -2.95
CA PRO A 136 -10.57 -15.59 -1.95
C PRO A 136 -9.83 -16.55 -1.03
N LEU A 137 -10.50 -17.59 -0.53
CA LEU A 137 -9.89 -18.57 0.36
C LEU A 137 -8.81 -19.41 -0.32
N GLU A 138 -8.99 -19.78 -1.59
CA GLU A 138 -7.97 -20.51 -2.35
C GLU A 138 -6.77 -19.60 -2.68
N THR A 139 -7.01 -18.33 -3.04
CA THR A 139 -5.94 -17.33 -3.19
C THR A 139 -5.16 -17.16 -1.90
N ILE A 140 -5.86 -16.97 -0.77
CA ILE A 140 -5.23 -16.84 0.56
C ILE A 140 -4.41 -18.08 0.90
N LYS A 141 -4.96 -19.28 0.68
CA LYS A 141 -4.24 -20.53 0.93
C LYS A 141 -2.90 -20.56 0.17
N ARG A 142 -2.90 -20.24 -1.12
CA ARG A 142 -1.67 -20.21 -1.94
C ARG A 142 -0.68 -19.17 -1.43
N LEU A 143 -1.16 -17.99 -1.05
CA LEU A 143 -0.32 -16.94 -0.46
C LEU A 143 0.29 -17.39 0.88
N ARG A 144 -0.46 -18.11 1.72
CA ARG A 144 0.05 -18.69 2.96
C ARG A 144 1.07 -19.80 2.71
N ASP A 145 0.85 -20.66 1.72
CA ASP A 145 1.84 -21.66 1.28
C ASP A 145 3.15 -20.99 0.81
N GLN A 146 3.08 -19.72 0.37
CA GLN A 146 4.24 -18.91 0.03
C GLN A 146 4.91 -18.20 1.23
N GLY A 147 4.26 -18.15 2.40
CA GLY A 147 4.70 -17.33 3.54
C GLY A 147 4.44 -15.83 3.35
N ALA A 148 3.52 -15.46 2.46
CA ALA A 148 3.21 -14.07 2.13
C ALA A 148 2.36 -13.38 3.22
N ALA A 149 2.55 -12.07 3.35
CA ALA A 149 1.65 -11.21 4.09
C ALA A 149 0.50 -10.75 3.19
N ILE A 150 -0.71 -10.70 3.72
CA ILE A 150 -1.94 -10.52 2.93
C ILE A 150 -2.73 -9.33 3.47
N SER A 151 -3.06 -8.39 2.59
CA SER A 151 -3.94 -7.26 2.86
C SER A 151 -5.11 -7.24 1.89
N VAL A 152 -6.29 -6.82 2.34
CA VAL A 152 -7.42 -6.57 1.44
C VAL A 152 -7.19 -5.24 0.71
N SER A 153 -7.36 -5.21 -0.61
CA SER A 153 -7.19 -4.01 -1.45
C SER A 153 -8.47 -3.17 -1.47
N HIS A 154 -8.35 -1.84 -1.33
CA HIS A 154 -9.41 -0.82 -1.44
C HIS A 154 -10.86 -1.33 -1.22
N PRO A 155 -11.17 -1.89 -0.03
CA PRO A 155 -12.30 -2.80 0.19
C PRO A 155 -13.67 -2.23 -0.18
N PHE A 156 -13.84 -0.91 -0.05
CA PHE A 156 -15.12 -0.23 -0.24
C PHE A 156 -15.09 0.85 -1.33
N ASP A 157 -14.09 0.85 -2.21
CA ASP A 157 -14.05 1.78 -3.35
C ASP A 157 -15.14 1.40 -4.37
N ARG A 158 -16.27 2.11 -4.30
CA ARG A 158 -17.52 1.79 -5.02
C ARG A 158 -17.41 1.83 -6.55
N PHE A 159 -16.31 2.35 -7.10
CA PHE A 159 -16.11 2.42 -8.56
C PHE A 159 -15.11 1.39 -9.08
N ARG A 160 -14.49 0.59 -8.21
CA ARG A 160 -13.60 -0.49 -8.60
C ARG A 160 -14.40 -1.74 -8.96
N LYS A 161 -13.87 -2.50 -9.92
CA LYS A 161 -14.46 -3.79 -10.30
C LYS A 161 -14.30 -4.87 -9.23
N GLY A 162 -13.34 -4.70 -8.32
CA GLY A 162 -13.03 -5.60 -7.21
C GLY A 162 -13.46 -5.07 -5.84
N ALA A 163 -14.45 -4.17 -5.79
CA ALA A 163 -15.00 -3.70 -4.53
C ALA A 163 -15.66 -4.87 -3.78
N TRP A 164 -15.35 -5.01 -2.50
CA TRP A 164 -15.85 -6.11 -1.69
C TRP A 164 -17.28 -5.83 -1.22
N GLU A 165 -18.13 -6.83 -1.34
CA GLU A 165 -19.34 -6.89 -0.53
C GLU A 165 -18.95 -7.20 0.92
N GLU A 166 -19.53 -6.45 1.87
CA GLU A 166 -19.13 -6.55 3.29
C GLU A 166 -19.37 -7.96 3.86
N ALA A 167 -20.42 -8.64 3.40
CA ALA A 167 -20.71 -10.03 3.79
C ALA A 167 -19.64 -11.02 3.31
N ASP A 168 -19.02 -10.77 2.14
CA ASP A 168 -17.94 -11.60 1.61
C ASP A 168 -16.62 -11.30 2.29
N LEU A 169 -16.35 -10.03 2.57
CA LEU A 169 -15.19 -9.61 3.34
C LEU A 169 -15.17 -10.26 4.72
N LEU A 170 -16.30 -10.29 5.42
CA LEU A 170 -16.44 -10.94 6.74
C LEU A 170 -16.09 -12.43 6.74
N ARG A 171 -16.15 -13.12 5.59
CA ARG A 171 -15.77 -14.54 5.47
C ARG A 171 -14.26 -14.74 5.43
N ILE A 172 -13.47 -13.69 5.18
CA ILE A 172 -12.02 -13.79 5.00
C ILE A 172 -11.20 -12.99 6.01
N ILE A 173 -11.81 -12.12 6.83
CA ILE A 173 -11.09 -11.22 7.74
C ILE A 173 -10.17 -11.96 8.73
N GLU A 174 -10.50 -13.18 9.14
CA GLU A 174 -9.68 -14.00 10.05
C GLU A 174 -8.49 -14.67 9.34
N HIS A 175 -8.44 -14.58 8.02
CA HIS A 175 -7.42 -15.24 7.19
C HIS A 175 -6.43 -14.25 6.54
N VAL A 176 -6.66 -12.94 6.69
CA VAL A 176 -5.79 -11.86 6.20
C VAL A 176 -5.08 -11.17 7.36
N ASP A 177 -3.96 -10.52 7.08
CA ASP A 177 -3.15 -9.85 8.12
C ASP A 177 -3.56 -8.39 8.32
N ALA A 178 -4.05 -7.75 7.25
CA ALA A 178 -4.42 -6.35 7.23
C ALA A 178 -5.52 -6.02 6.22
N ILE A 179 -5.94 -4.76 6.23
CA ILE A 179 -6.87 -4.18 5.27
C ILE A 179 -6.38 -2.79 4.86
N GLU A 180 -6.50 -2.45 3.58
CA GLU A 180 -6.17 -1.12 3.09
C GLU A 180 -7.20 -0.12 3.62
N VAL A 181 -6.81 0.68 4.62
CA VAL A 181 -7.68 1.68 5.27
C VAL A 181 -7.64 3.03 4.56
N PHE A 182 -6.66 3.22 3.68
CA PHE A 182 -6.57 4.41 2.84
C PHE A 182 -5.92 4.09 1.49
N ASN A 183 -6.68 4.28 0.42
CA ASN A 183 -6.20 4.30 -0.94
C ASN A 183 -6.21 5.74 -1.48
N ALA A 184 -5.09 6.20 -2.04
CA ALA A 184 -4.98 7.57 -2.53
C ALA A 184 -5.86 7.85 -3.76
N ARG A 185 -6.26 6.83 -4.53
CA ARG A 185 -7.07 6.98 -5.74
C ARG A 185 -8.57 6.96 -5.49
N CYS A 186 -9.03 6.66 -4.28
CA CYS A 186 -10.45 6.73 -3.93
C CYS A 186 -11.00 8.13 -4.24
N MET A 187 -12.04 8.18 -5.06
CA MET A 187 -12.68 9.45 -5.45
C MET A 187 -13.53 10.03 -4.32
N PHE A 188 -14.05 9.18 -3.44
CA PHE A 188 -14.89 9.57 -2.31
C PHE A 188 -14.15 9.27 -1.00
N PRO A 189 -13.86 10.30 -0.18
CA PRO A 189 -13.24 10.11 1.14
C PRO A 189 -14.03 9.15 2.05
N GLN A 190 -15.33 9.00 1.83
CA GLN A 190 -16.22 8.10 2.56
C GLN A 190 -15.82 6.63 2.43
N ASP A 191 -15.23 6.23 1.30
CA ASP A 191 -14.85 4.84 1.06
C ASP A 191 -13.65 4.46 1.95
N ASN A 192 -12.64 5.34 2.03
CA ASN A 192 -11.54 5.22 3.00
C ASN A 192 -12.05 5.31 4.45
N ALA A 193 -13.00 6.19 4.75
CA ALA A 193 -13.59 6.28 6.09
C ALA A 193 -14.31 4.99 6.49
N LYS A 194 -15.02 4.34 5.54
CA LYS A 194 -15.67 3.04 5.74
C LYS A 194 -14.63 1.95 6.00
N ALA A 195 -13.54 1.91 5.24
CA ALA A 195 -12.45 0.95 5.40
C ALA A 195 -11.80 1.06 6.79
N LEU A 196 -11.47 2.27 7.23
CA LEU A 196 -10.92 2.51 8.56
C LEU A 196 -11.89 2.13 9.68
N ALA A 197 -13.18 2.46 9.54
CA ALA A 197 -14.20 2.11 10.52
C ALA A 197 -14.41 0.59 10.62
N PHE A 198 -14.36 -0.11 9.49
CA PHE A 198 -14.43 -1.56 9.44
C PHE A 198 -13.22 -2.20 10.12
N ALA A 199 -12.00 -1.76 9.79
CA ALA A 199 -10.77 -2.26 10.41
C ALA A 199 -10.80 -2.13 11.94
N ARG A 200 -11.20 -0.96 12.45
CA ARG A 200 -11.33 -0.72 13.90
C ARG A 200 -12.37 -1.60 14.57
N ARG A 201 -13.51 -1.83 13.91
CA ARG A 201 -14.59 -2.66 14.44
C ARG A 201 -14.17 -4.12 14.62
N HIS A 202 -13.33 -4.61 13.72
CA HIS A 202 -12.89 -6.01 13.68
C HIS A 202 -11.47 -6.22 14.22
N GLY A 203 -10.82 -5.19 14.77
CA GLY A 203 -9.47 -5.30 15.33
C GLY A 203 -8.40 -5.62 14.28
N LEU A 204 -8.60 -5.21 13.03
CA LEU A 204 -7.67 -5.48 11.92
C LEU A 204 -6.58 -4.41 11.84
N ARG A 205 -5.38 -4.83 11.44
CA ARG A 205 -4.28 -3.93 11.09
C ARG A 205 -4.61 -3.15 9.82
N GLY A 206 -4.10 -1.93 9.72
CA GLY A 206 -4.31 -1.07 8.56
C GLY A 206 -3.06 -0.94 7.68
N THR A 207 -3.24 -1.01 6.36
CA THR A 207 -2.27 -0.58 5.37
C THR A 207 -2.77 0.67 4.63
N VAL A 208 -1.87 1.42 4.00
CA VAL A 208 -2.22 2.54 3.12
C VAL A 208 -1.43 2.44 1.83
N GLY A 209 -2.08 2.80 0.72
CA GLY A 209 -1.52 2.61 -0.62
C GLY A 209 -1.80 3.79 -1.55
N SER A 210 -0.81 4.13 -2.37
CA SER A 210 -1.00 5.15 -3.39
C SER A 210 -1.78 4.63 -4.60
N ASP A 211 -1.74 3.30 -4.83
CA ASP A 211 -2.26 2.63 -6.03
C ASP A 211 -1.65 3.30 -7.28
N ALA A 212 -0.34 3.59 -7.21
CA ALA A 212 0.31 4.43 -8.21
C ALA A 212 0.41 3.76 -9.59
N HIS A 213 -0.16 4.42 -10.60
CA HIS A 213 -0.09 4.02 -12.01
C HIS A 213 0.66 5.05 -12.86
N THR A 214 0.83 6.26 -12.34
CA THR A 214 1.49 7.38 -12.99
C THR A 214 2.47 8.05 -12.04
N SER A 215 3.50 8.70 -12.59
CA SER A 215 4.57 9.33 -11.80
C SER A 215 4.08 10.26 -10.67
N PRO A 216 3.00 11.06 -10.77
CA PRO A 216 2.53 11.89 -9.67
C PRO A 216 1.94 11.16 -8.45
N GLU A 217 1.68 9.85 -8.56
CA GLU A 217 0.99 9.06 -7.53
C GLU A 217 1.93 8.40 -6.51
N TYR A 218 3.12 7.96 -6.91
CA TYR A 218 4.04 7.27 -6.01
C TYR A 218 4.36 8.09 -4.75
N GLY A 219 4.25 7.49 -3.57
CA GLY A 219 4.52 8.15 -2.29
C GLY A 219 3.43 9.12 -1.82
N ARG A 220 2.24 9.07 -2.43
CA ARG A 220 1.08 9.82 -1.94
C ARG A 220 0.44 9.20 -0.71
N ALA A 221 0.59 7.89 -0.53
CA ALA A 221 0.28 7.22 0.73
C ALA A 221 1.47 6.37 1.14
N LEU A 222 1.98 6.58 2.35
CA LEU A 222 3.14 5.87 2.88
C LEU A 222 2.83 5.35 4.27
N THR A 223 3.31 4.14 4.55
CA THR A 223 3.31 3.54 5.88
C THR A 223 4.70 3.69 6.48
N ARG A 224 4.80 4.25 7.69
CA ARG A 224 6.06 4.40 8.43
C ARG A 224 6.16 3.30 9.48
N LEU A 225 7.06 2.34 9.26
CA LEU A 225 7.22 1.18 10.14
C LEU A 225 8.62 1.15 10.76
N LYS A 226 8.76 0.42 11.87
CA LYS A 226 10.08 -0.06 12.30
C LYS A 226 10.69 -0.93 11.18
N PRO A 227 12.02 -1.00 11.05
CA PRO A 227 12.66 -1.87 10.07
C PRO A 227 12.21 -3.34 10.21
N PHE A 228 12.06 -4.02 9.07
CA PHE A 228 11.66 -5.44 8.98
C PHE A 228 12.38 -6.11 7.79
N THR A 229 12.54 -7.43 7.87
CA THR A 229 13.30 -8.23 6.89
C THR A 229 12.43 -9.19 6.10
N ASP A 230 11.27 -9.56 6.63
CA ASP A 230 10.42 -10.63 6.13
C ASP A 230 8.93 -10.33 6.39
N ALA A 231 8.05 -11.22 5.94
CA ALA A 231 6.60 -11.08 6.10
C ALA A 231 6.16 -11.05 7.56
N GLU A 232 6.75 -11.88 8.41
CA GLU A 232 6.38 -11.98 9.83
C GLU A 232 6.72 -10.66 10.57
N SER A 233 7.96 -10.19 10.44
CA SER A 233 8.40 -8.92 11.03
C SER A 233 7.67 -7.71 10.42
N PHE A 234 7.29 -7.77 9.14
CA PHE A 234 6.42 -6.76 8.52
C PHE A 234 5.04 -6.71 9.18
N ILE A 235 4.37 -7.85 9.34
CA ILE A 235 3.04 -7.95 9.96
C ILE A 235 3.10 -7.44 11.41
N ALA A 236 4.11 -7.83 12.17
CA ALA A 236 4.32 -7.34 13.54
C ALA A 236 4.54 -5.81 13.58
N ALA A 237 5.28 -5.27 12.62
CA ALA A 237 5.56 -3.83 12.57
C ALA A 237 4.29 -2.99 12.29
N LEU A 238 3.27 -3.56 11.65
CA LEU A 238 1.99 -2.87 11.39
C LEU A 238 1.23 -2.48 12.67
N ASP A 239 1.49 -3.14 13.80
CA ASP A 239 0.84 -2.84 15.08
C ASP A 239 1.15 -1.41 15.56
N ASP A 240 2.31 -0.88 15.20
CA ASP A 240 2.79 0.46 15.55
C ASP A 240 2.81 1.41 14.33
N ALA A 241 2.07 1.14 13.26
CA ALA A 241 2.17 1.90 12.01
C ALA A 241 1.77 3.39 12.14
N GLU A 242 2.53 4.27 11.50
CA GLU A 242 2.12 5.66 11.24
C GLU A 242 1.87 5.85 9.74
N TYR A 243 0.98 6.76 9.37
CA TYR A 243 0.58 6.94 7.98
C TYR A 243 0.81 8.37 7.50
N VAL A 244 1.34 8.50 6.28
CA VAL A 244 1.25 9.71 5.47
C VAL A 244 0.16 9.47 4.44
N GLN A 245 -0.87 10.32 4.41
CA GLN A 245 -2.06 10.10 3.58
C GLN A 245 -2.39 11.35 2.76
N ARG A 246 -2.30 11.24 1.43
CA ARG A 246 -2.64 12.33 0.50
C ARG A 246 -3.41 11.78 -0.68
N LEU A 247 -4.66 12.20 -0.88
CA LEU A 247 -5.45 11.79 -2.04
C LEU A 247 -4.79 12.23 -3.35
N SER A 248 -4.74 11.36 -4.35
CA SER A 248 -4.37 11.68 -5.72
C SER A 248 -5.38 12.63 -6.36
N SER A 249 -4.91 13.41 -7.33
CA SER A 249 -5.85 14.14 -8.21
C SER A 249 -6.68 13.14 -9.00
N VAL A 250 -7.97 13.39 -9.19
CA VAL A 250 -8.84 12.54 -10.02
C VAL A 250 -8.35 12.38 -11.46
N MET A 251 -7.50 13.31 -11.93
CA MET A 251 -6.90 13.27 -13.27
C MET A 251 -5.98 12.06 -13.50
N VAL A 252 -5.46 11.45 -12.44
CA VAL A 252 -4.59 10.26 -12.58
C VAL A 252 -5.31 9.08 -13.22
N HIS A 253 -6.64 8.99 -13.03
CA HIS A 253 -7.49 7.98 -13.66
C HIS A 253 -7.55 8.12 -15.20
N VAL A 254 -7.29 9.31 -15.75
CA VAL A 254 -7.16 9.50 -17.20
C VAL A 254 -5.88 8.84 -17.70
N GLY A 255 -4.77 9.01 -16.96
CA GLY A 255 -3.47 8.42 -17.28
C GLY A 255 -3.52 6.89 -17.29
N SER A 256 -4.11 6.26 -16.27
CA SER A 256 -4.23 4.79 -16.23
C SER A 256 -5.16 4.25 -17.32
N LYS A 257 -6.28 4.93 -17.60
CA LYS A 257 -7.17 4.57 -18.73
C LYS A 257 -6.45 4.69 -20.08
N ALA A 258 -5.66 5.74 -20.29
CA ALA A 258 -4.89 5.92 -21.51
C ALA A 258 -3.83 4.81 -21.67
N ALA A 259 -3.10 4.48 -20.60
CA ALA A 259 -2.15 3.36 -20.58
C ALA A 259 -2.81 2.03 -20.96
N LYS A 260 -3.96 1.75 -20.36
CA LYS A 260 -4.77 0.55 -20.66
C LYS A 260 -5.14 0.43 -22.13
N TRP A 261 -5.65 1.52 -22.72
CA TRP A 261 -6.03 1.53 -24.13
C TRP A 261 -4.83 1.46 -25.05
N ALA A 262 -3.73 2.15 -24.74
CA ALA A 262 -2.50 2.06 -25.51
C ALA A 262 -1.98 0.61 -25.59
N LYS A 263 -2.00 -0.13 -24.48
CA LYS A 263 -1.64 -1.55 -24.44
C LYS A 263 -2.65 -2.45 -25.15
N LYS A 264 -3.95 -2.17 -25.02
CA LYS A 264 -5.01 -2.94 -25.70
C LYS A 264 -4.99 -2.77 -27.23
N LEU A 265 -4.58 -1.60 -27.71
CA LEU A 265 -4.47 -1.29 -29.14
C LEU A 265 -3.08 -1.61 -29.74
N GLY A 266 -2.16 -2.19 -28.96
CA GLY A 266 -0.81 -2.53 -29.42
C GLY A 266 0.14 -1.34 -29.62
N LEU A 267 -0.25 -0.13 -29.19
CA LEU A 267 0.61 1.06 -29.24
C LEU A 267 1.74 1.01 -28.21
N ARG A 268 1.57 0.18 -27.16
CA ARG A 268 2.58 -0.14 -26.16
C ARG A 268 2.57 -1.66 -25.93
N PRO A 269 3.73 -2.28 -25.70
CA PRO A 269 3.80 -3.72 -25.48
C PRO A 269 3.12 -4.10 -24.16
N ARG A 270 2.55 -5.30 -24.14
CA ARG A 270 2.24 -6.03 -22.91
C ARG A 270 3.40 -6.96 -22.60
N LEU A 271 3.75 -7.09 -21.33
CA LEU A 271 4.87 -7.95 -20.93
C LEU A 271 4.42 -9.39 -20.67
N TRP A 272 3.12 -9.59 -20.48
CA TRP A 272 2.49 -10.89 -20.39
C TRP A 272 1.02 -10.82 -20.86
N ALA A 273 0.32 -11.96 -20.90
CA ALA A 273 -1.03 -12.03 -21.46
C ALA A 273 -2.03 -11.06 -20.77
N GLY A 274 -1.91 -10.88 -19.45
CA GLY A 274 -2.79 -10.04 -18.66
C GLY A 274 -2.41 -8.56 -18.56
N GLY A 275 -1.19 -8.15 -18.97
CA GLY A 275 -0.72 -6.77 -18.76
C GLY A 275 0.58 -6.36 -19.44
#